data_AF-A0A2V7BFN5-F1
#
_entry.id   AF-A0A2V7BFN5-F1
#
_cell.length_a   1.000
_cell.length_b   1.000
_cell.length_c   1.000
_cell.angle_alpha   90.00
_cell.angle_beta   90.00
_cell.angle_gamma   90.00
#
_symmetry.space_group_name_H-M   'P 1'
#
loop_
_entity.id
_entity.type
_entity.pdbx_description
1 polymer ?
#
loop_
_entity_poly.entity_id
_entity_poly.type
_entity_poly.pdbx_seq_one_letter_code
_entity_poly.pdbx_strand_id
1 'polypeptide(L)'
;AARFAAKEAGLKALGTGLRLGMSWRELEVRRERGGPPTLVLSGRSRELGLARGGSRMLLALSHEGEYALAQAMLVGDDSTNDVARTTS
;
A
#
# COMPACT_ATOMS: atom_id res chain seq x y z
N ALA A 1 14.82 0.21 -10.75
CA ALA A 1 14.40 1.32 -9.88
C ALA A 1 12.94 1.22 -9.41
N ALA A 2 11.94 1.13 -10.29
CA ALA A 2 10.51 1.25 -9.92
C ALA A 2 10.00 0.28 -8.82
N ARG A 3 10.40 -1.00 -8.83
CA ARG A 3 9.99 -1.97 -7.78
C ARG A 3 10.54 -1.63 -6.40
N PHE A 4 11.76 -1.09 -6.36
CA PHE A 4 12.38 -0.64 -5.11
C PHE A 4 11.63 0.57 -4.56
N ALA A 5 11.39 1.59 -5.40
CA ALA A 5 10.61 2.77 -5.03
C ALA A 5 9.20 2.40 -4.54
N ALA A 6 8.53 1.46 -5.19
CA ALA A 6 7.23 0.96 -4.75
C ALA A 6 7.27 0.36 -3.34
N LYS A 7 8.23 -0.53 -3.07
CA LYS A 7 8.34 -1.18 -1.75
C LYS A 7 8.68 -0.19 -0.66
N GLU A 8 9.59 0.73 -0.93
CA GLU A 8 9.90 1.87 -0.05
C GLU A 8 8.66 2.69 0.30
N ALA A 9 7.89 3.09 -0.72
CA ALA A 9 6.67 3.86 -0.53
C ALA A 9 5.65 3.07 0.30
N GLY A 10 5.48 1.78 0.04
CA GLY A 10 4.58 0.91 0.80
C GLY A 10 4.97 0.78 2.28
N LEU A 11 6.25 0.59 2.58
CA LEU A 11 6.75 0.54 3.97
C LEU A 11 6.56 1.88 4.69
N LYS A 12 6.69 3.00 3.98
CA LYS A 12 6.41 4.33 4.53
C LYS A 12 4.93 4.53 4.81
N ALA A 13 4.06 4.10 3.89
CA ALA A 13 2.61 4.15 4.09
C ALA A 13 2.15 3.29 5.30
N LEU A 14 2.85 2.20 5.58
CA LEU A 14 2.65 1.38 6.79
C LEU A 14 3.20 2.00 8.07
N GLY A 15 3.90 3.14 7.99
CA GLY A 15 4.52 3.81 9.13
C GLY A 15 5.75 3.09 9.70
N THR A 16 6.34 2.15 8.95
CA THR A 16 7.51 1.37 9.41
C THR A 16 8.82 1.83 8.80
N GLY A 17 8.78 2.45 7.62
CA GLY A 17 9.98 2.75 6.83
C GLY A 17 10.88 1.52 6.64
N LEU A 18 12.13 1.74 6.23
CA LEU A 18 13.11 0.65 6.03
C LEU A 18 13.70 0.08 7.33
N ARG A 19 13.50 0.76 8.46
CA ARG A 19 14.27 0.55 9.69
C ARG A 19 13.70 -0.55 10.59
N LEU A 20 12.54 -1.12 10.26
CA LEU A 20 11.75 -1.93 11.19
C LEU A 20 11.69 -3.44 10.89
N GLY A 21 12.73 -4.01 10.27
CA GLY A 21 12.88 -5.47 10.17
C GLY A 21 11.76 -6.20 9.42
N MET A 22 10.89 -5.47 8.73
CA MET A 22 9.85 -6.05 7.88
C MET A 22 10.52 -6.68 6.66
N SER A 23 10.17 -7.94 6.40
CA SER A 23 10.74 -8.65 5.27
C SER A 23 10.24 -8.01 3.98
N TRP A 24 11.15 -7.62 3.10
CA TRP A 24 10.83 -7.09 1.78
C TRP A 24 9.99 -8.06 0.92
N ARG A 25 9.98 -9.34 1.30
CA ARG A 25 9.19 -10.39 0.67
C ARG A 25 7.72 -10.30 1.04
N GLU A 26 7.37 -9.61 2.13
CA GLU A 26 6.00 -9.42 2.57
C GLU A 26 5.25 -8.35 1.77
N LEU A 27 5.97 -7.49 1.03
CA LEU A 27 5.42 -6.50 0.10
C LEU A 27 5.70 -6.93 -1.34
N GLU A 28 4.66 -7.25 -2.08
CA GLU A 28 4.74 -7.65 -3.48
C GLU A 28 4.11 -6.60 -4.39
N VAL A 29 4.82 -6.19 -5.44
CA VAL A 29 4.25 -5.34 -6.49
C VAL A 29 3.58 -6.26 -7.52
N ARG A 30 2.26 -6.23 -7.61
CA ARG A 30 1.49 -6.97 -8.61
C ARG A 30 0.94 -6.04 -9.68
N ARG A 31 0.91 -6.53 -10.92
CA ARG A 31 0.21 -5.89 -12.03
C ARG A 31 -0.69 -6.93 -12.66
N GLU A 32 -1.99 -6.77 -12.44
CA GLU A 32 -2.99 -7.54 -13.17
C GLU A 32 -2.98 -7.13 -14.64
N ARG A 33 -3.35 -8.04 -15.55
CA ARG A 33 -3.35 -7.76 -16.99
C ARG A 33 -4.30 -6.60 -17.28
N GLY A 34 -3.75 -5.49 -17.76
CA GLY A 34 -4.51 -4.26 -18.07
C GLY A 34 -4.90 -3.43 -16.85
N GLY A 35 -4.52 -3.82 -15.63
CA GLY A 35 -4.83 -3.11 -14.40
C GLY A 35 -3.71 -2.17 -13.94
N PRO A 36 -4.02 -1.23 -13.03
CA PRO A 36 -3.01 -0.44 -12.36
C PRO A 36 -2.12 -1.35 -11.47
N PRO A 37 -0.85 -0.96 -11.23
CA PRO A 37 -0.02 -1.66 -10.26
C PRO A 37 -0.63 -1.57 -8.85
N THR A 38 -0.50 -2.64 -8.09
CA THR A 38 -0.94 -2.72 -6.70
C THR A 38 0.19 -3.26 -5.82
N LEU A 39 0.12 -2.96 -4.53
CA LEU A 39 0.98 -3.57 -3.51
C LEU A 39 0.16 -4.58 -2.72
N VAL A 40 0.60 -5.83 -2.74
CA VAL A 40 0.00 -6.89 -1.93
C VAL A 40 0.85 -7.07 -0.68
N LEU A 41 0.18 -6.94 0.47
CA LEU A 41 0.75 -7.14 1.79
C LEU A 41 0.50 -8.58 2.25
N SER A 42 1.49 -9.20 2.85
CA SER A 42 1.40 -10.54 3.45
C SER A 42 2.10 -10.59 4.80
N GLY A 43 1.83 -11.65 5.57
CA GLY A 43 2.41 -11.83 6.91
C GLY A 43 2.22 -10.61 7.81
N ARG A 44 3.30 -10.17 8.44
CA ARG A 44 3.29 -9.06 9.41
C ARG A 44 2.90 -7.72 8.77
N SER A 45 3.26 -7.49 7.51
CA SER A 45 2.90 -6.25 6.81
C SER A 45 1.38 -6.09 6.64
N ARG A 46 0.67 -7.21 6.42
CA ARG A 46 -0.79 -7.23 6.30
C ARG A 46 -1.46 -6.98 7.64
N GLU A 47 -1.01 -7.68 8.68
CA GLU A 47 -1.51 -7.49 10.06
C GLU A 47 -1.38 -6.02 10.48
N LEU A 48 -0.25 -5.41 10.15
CA LEU A 48 0.02 -4.02 10.47
C LEU A 48 -0.87 -3.04 9.70
N GLY A 49 -1.14 -3.32 8.42
CA GLY A 49 -2.08 -2.54 7.60
C GLY A 49 -3.48 -2.59 8.19
N LEU A 50 -3.96 -3.78 8.52
CA LEU A 50 -5.27 -3.99 9.15
C LEU A 50 -5.37 -3.30 10.50
N ALA A 51 -4.34 -3.41 11.35
CA ALA A 51 -4.29 -2.72 12.65
C ALA A 51 -4.32 -1.19 12.53
N ARG A 52 -3.97 -0.63 11.37
CA ARG A 52 -4.06 0.79 11.05
C ARG A 52 -5.36 1.17 10.33
N GLY A 53 -6.33 0.26 10.28
CA GLY A 53 -7.62 0.47 9.62
C GLY A 53 -7.55 0.38 8.09
N GLY A 54 -6.44 -0.08 7.52
CA GLY A 54 -6.28 -0.25 6.07
C GLY A 54 -6.51 -1.68 5.61
N SER A 55 -7.31 -1.86 4.56
CA SER A 55 -7.56 -3.17 3.93
C SER A 55 -6.77 -3.35 2.63
N ARG A 56 -6.39 -2.26 1.96
CA ARG A 56 -5.76 -2.27 0.63
C ARG A 56 -4.66 -1.23 0.47
N MET A 57 -3.72 -1.48 -0.43
CA MET A 57 -2.64 -0.54 -0.76
C MET A 57 -2.73 -0.12 -2.24
N LEU A 58 -2.99 1.17 -2.46
CA LEU A 58 -2.90 1.78 -3.79
C LEU A 58 -1.45 2.09 -4.12
N LEU A 59 -1.06 1.95 -5.39
CA LEU A 59 0.28 2.25 -5.86
C LEU A 59 0.23 3.05 -7.17
N ALA A 60 0.86 4.21 -7.17
CA ALA A 60 1.15 4.98 -8.38
C ALA A 60 2.65 4.94 -8.66
N LEU A 61 3.00 4.75 -9.94
CA LEU A 61 4.38 4.68 -10.41
C LEU A 61 4.58 5.67 -11.55
N SER A 62 5.65 6.46 -11.46
CA SER A 62 6.12 7.31 -12.55
C SER A 62 7.60 7.08 -12.78
N HIS A 63 8.05 7.18 -14.03
CA HIS A 63 9.46 7.10 -14.38
C HIS A 63 9.81 8.20 -15.37
N GLU A 64 10.95 8.84 -15.18
CA GLU A 64 11.48 9.87 -16.08
C GLU A 64 12.99 9.69 -16.18
N GLY A 65 13.48 9.38 -17.38
CA GLY A 65 14.88 9.03 -17.61
C GLY A 65 15.34 7.92 -16.66
N GLU A 66 16.33 8.24 -15.82
CA GLU A 66 16.90 7.30 -14.84
C GLU A 66 16.19 7.33 -13.47
N TYR A 67 15.23 8.23 -13.27
CA TYR A 67 14.50 8.38 -12.02
C TYR A 67 13.20 7.57 -12.01
N ALA A 68 12.89 6.99 -10.86
CA ALA A 68 11.60 6.35 -10.62
C ALA A 68 10.99 6.88 -9.33
N LEU A 69 9.74 7.33 -9.43
CA LEU A 69 8.93 7.82 -8.33
C LEU A 69 7.83 6.80 -8.03
N ALA A 70 7.50 6.66 -6.76
CA ALA A 70 6.40 5.82 -6.31
C ALA A 70 5.65 6.51 -5.18
N GLN A 71 4.32 6.43 -5.24
CA GLN A 71 3.43 6.82 -4.17
C GLN A 71 2.58 5.63 -3.78
N ALA A 72 2.52 5.35 -2.48
CA ALA A 72 1.69 4.28 -1.92
C ALA A 72 0.73 4.87 -0.88
N MET A 73 -0.49 4.36 -0.86
CA MET A 73 -1.53 4.80 0.09
C MET A 73 -2.23 3.58 0.67
N LEU A 74 -2.21 3.47 2.00
CA LEU A 74 -2.99 2.50 2.73
C LEU A 74 -4.43 3.04 2.83
N VAL A 75 -5.40 2.28 2.34
CA VAL A 75 -6.80 2.68 2.29
C VAL A 75 -7.62 1.68 3.09
N GLY A 76 -8.46 2.21 3.98
CA GLY A 76 -9.51 1.46 4.68
C GLY A 76 -10.84 1.55 3.95
N ASP A 77 -11.71 0.59 4.19
CA ASP A 77 -13.09 0.65 3.72
C ASP A 77 -13.94 1.32 4.82
N ASP A 78 -14.63 2.39 4.45
CA ASP A 78 -15.37 3.24 5.38
C ASP A 78 -16.71 2.57 5.73
N SER A 79 -16.69 1.58 6.61
CA SER A 79 -17.90 0.89 7.11
C SER A 79 -18.61 1.65 8.23
N THR A 80 -18.01 2.75 8.71
CA THR A 80 -18.55 3.56 9.82
C THR A 80 -19.58 4.61 9.35
N ASN A 81 -19.72 4.86 8.05
CA ASN A 81 -20.50 6.00 7.54
C ASN A 81 -21.91 5.64 7.03
N ASP A 82 -22.28 4.35 6.99
CA ASP A 82 -23.58 3.91 6.47
C ASP A 82 -24.69 3.91 7.55
N VAL A 83 -24.31 3.79 8.82
CA VAL A 83 -25.26 3.80 9.96
C VAL A 83 -25.77 5.22 10.24
N ALA A 84 -25.01 6.26 9.89
CA ALA A 84 -25.38 7.65 10.15
C ALA A 84 -26.32 8.27 9.09
N ARG A 85 -26.51 7.63 7.93
CA ARG A 85 -27.34 8.18 6.83
C ARG A 85 -28.75 7.61 6.73
N THR A 86 -29.07 6.59 7.53
CA THR A 86 -30.40 5.94 7.52
C THR A 86 -31.34 6.50 8.60
N THR A 87 -30.86 7.43 9.45
CA THR A 87 -31.60 7.95 10.62
C THR A 87 -31.88 9.47 10.55
N SER A 88 -31.99 10.05 9.37
CA SER A 88 -32.51 11.42 9.17
C SER A 88 -33.69 11.44 8.23
#